data_AF-A0AAV3QLW2-F1
#
_entry.id   AF-A0AAV3QLW2-F1
#
_cell.length_a   1.000
_cell.length_b   1.000
_cell.length_c   1.000
_cell.angle_alpha   90.00
_cell.angle_beta   90.00
_cell.angle_gamma   90.00
#
_symmetry.space_group_name_H-M   'P 1'
#
loop_
_entity.id
_entity.type
_entity.pdbx_description
1 polymer ?
#
loop_
_entity_poly.entity_id
_entity_poly.type
_entity_poly.pdbx_seq_one_letter_code
_entity_poly.pdbx_strand_id
1 'polypeptide(L)'
;MDSQLEYDMSSYTDVPLKKSPLFSQFSPDENGGYRIRRGNNFNIEEDKLLLSAWLNISLDSITGTNMKSGEFWKKVENYFIEGKEPDWPQRSPISLSHRWSNIQHVVNKFCGCLSHIEKNALKWCI
;
A
#
# COMPACT_ATOMS: atom_id res chain seq x y z
N MET A 1 10.75 14.41 -17.79
CA MET A 1 9.67 14.67 -16.81
C MET A 1 9.15 13.31 -16.38
N ASP A 2 9.78 12.75 -15.35
CA ASP A 2 9.21 11.71 -14.49
C ASP A 2 10.23 11.55 -13.35
N SER A 3 10.21 12.55 -12.48
CA SER A 3 10.93 12.52 -11.22
C SER A 3 10.17 11.56 -10.33
N GLN A 4 10.50 10.28 -10.45
CA GLN A 4 10.20 9.26 -9.45
C GLN A 4 10.66 9.84 -8.11
N LEU A 5 9.71 10.23 -7.26
CA LEU A 5 10.00 10.66 -5.91
C LEU A 5 10.72 9.50 -5.23
N GLU A 6 12.01 9.71 -4.98
CA GLU A 6 12.86 8.81 -4.22
C GLU A 6 12.25 8.73 -2.81
N TYR A 7 11.57 7.62 -2.59
CA TYR A 7 10.74 7.34 -1.44
C TYR A 7 11.63 6.88 -0.28
N ASP A 8 11.93 7.77 0.65
CA ASP A 8 12.54 7.40 1.92
C ASP A 8 11.46 6.96 2.92
N MET A 9 11.40 5.65 3.16
CA MET A 9 10.49 5.01 4.11
C MET A 9 10.93 5.21 5.58
N SER A 10 12.13 5.75 5.82
CA SER A 10 12.70 6.01 7.15
C SER A 10 11.91 7.04 7.96
N SER A 11 11.19 7.96 7.32
CA SER A 11 10.47 9.03 8.03
C SER A 11 9.25 8.56 8.83
N TYR A 12 8.86 7.28 8.74
CA TYR A 12 7.76 6.70 9.52
C TYR A 12 8.23 6.04 10.83
N THR A 13 9.52 5.78 11.00
CA THR A 13 10.02 5.10 12.21
C THR A 13 10.30 6.04 13.38
N ASP A 14 10.22 7.36 13.20
CA ASP A 14 10.54 8.35 14.24
C ASP A 14 9.32 8.96 14.94
N VAL A 15 8.16 8.28 14.94
CA VAL A 15 7.04 8.67 15.80
C VAL A 15 7.20 7.98 17.17
N PRO A 16 7.43 8.72 18.27
CA PRO A 16 7.51 8.13 19.59
C PRO A 16 6.17 7.48 19.96
N LEU A 17 6.11 6.16 19.90
CA LEU A 17 5.00 5.37 20.38
C LEU A 17 4.82 5.64 21.88
N LYS A 18 3.88 6.51 22.25
CA LYS A 18 3.27 6.47 23.58
C LYS A 18 2.61 5.11 23.70
N LYS A 19 3.27 4.22 24.45
CA LYS A 19 2.78 2.89 24.83
C LYS A 19 1.43 3.08 25.53
N SER A 20 0.35 2.87 24.80
CA SER A 20 -1.01 2.69 25.34
C SER A 20 -1.54 1.36 24.81
N PRO A 21 -2.32 0.64 25.62
CA PRO A 21 -2.20 -0.81 25.73
C PRO A 21 -2.70 -1.51 24.48
N LEU A 22 -1.86 -2.39 23.94
CA LEU A 22 -2.21 -3.39 22.92
C LEU A 22 -3.35 -4.27 23.45
N PHE A 23 -4.59 -3.88 23.21
CA PHE A 23 -5.74 -4.71 23.47
C PHE A 23 -6.25 -5.27 22.14
N SER A 24 -6.02 -6.58 21.94
CA SER A 24 -6.93 -7.54 21.27
C SER A 24 -6.27 -8.61 20.37
N GLN A 25 -4.95 -8.70 20.22
CA GLN A 25 -4.34 -9.68 19.28
C GLN A 25 -3.46 -10.77 19.90
N PHE A 26 -3.30 -10.79 21.23
CA PHE A 26 -2.54 -11.84 21.90
C PHE A 26 -3.47 -13.02 22.23
N SER A 27 -3.25 -14.15 21.58
CA SER A 27 -3.68 -15.43 22.13
C SER A 27 -2.47 -16.10 22.78
N PRO A 28 -2.59 -16.59 24.02
CA PRO A 28 -1.55 -17.43 24.61
C PRO A 28 -1.38 -18.65 23.70
N ASP A 29 -0.14 -19.00 23.36
CA ASP A 29 0.12 -20.33 22.82
C ASP A 29 0.19 -21.35 23.95
N GLU A 30 0.03 -22.63 23.59
CA GLU A 30 0.06 -23.78 24.51
C GLU A 30 1.40 -23.96 25.26
N ASN A 31 2.43 -23.16 24.92
CA ASN A 31 3.77 -23.22 25.48
C ASN A 31 4.22 -21.88 26.12
N GLY A 32 3.30 -20.94 26.38
CA GLY A 32 3.61 -19.68 27.06
C GLY A 32 4.31 -18.60 26.20
N GLY A 33 4.35 -18.77 24.88
CA GLY A 33 4.81 -17.77 23.92
C GLY A 33 3.69 -16.85 23.40
N TYR A 34 4.03 -15.59 23.13
CA TYR A 34 3.14 -14.66 22.43
C TYR A 34 3.34 -14.79 20.92
N ARG A 35 2.39 -15.41 20.23
CA ARG A 35 2.38 -15.44 18.76
C ARG A 35 1.66 -14.20 18.23
N ILE A 36 2.35 -13.39 17.43
CA ILE A 36 1.71 -12.32 16.65
C ILE A 36 0.88 -13.01 15.58
N ARG A 37 -0.46 -12.98 15.73
CA ARG A 37 -1.37 -13.45 14.69
C ARG A 37 -1.20 -12.54 13.48
N ARG A 38 -0.77 -13.10 12.34
CA ARG A 38 -0.75 -12.37 11.07
C ARG A 38 -2.20 -11.99 10.72
N GLY A 39 -2.40 -10.74 10.30
CA GLY A 39 -3.71 -10.29 9.82
C GLY A 39 -4.16 -11.07 8.59
N ASN A 40 -5.46 -11.01 8.29
CA ASN A 40 -6.02 -11.65 7.10
C ASN A 40 -5.31 -11.19 5.82
N ASN A 41 -5.13 -12.09 4.86
CA ASN A 41 -4.53 -11.74 3.56
C ASN A 41 -5.44 -10.77 2.80
N PHE A 42 -4.84 -10.00 1.88
CA PHE A 42 -5.57 -9.19 0.91
C PHE A 42 -6.16 -10.07 -0.20
N ASN A 43 -7.39 -9.77 -0.61
CA ASN A 43 -8.04 -10.39 -1.76
C ASN A 43 -8.03 -9.48 -3.01
N ILE A 44 -8.51 -10.00 -4.14
CA ILE A 44 -8.49 -9.29 -5.43
C ILE A 44 -9.40 -8.06 -5.43
N GLU A 45 -10.58 -8.15 -4.81
CA GLU A 45 -11.51 -7.03 -4.74
C GLU A 45 -10.98 -5.93 -3.79
N GLU A 46 -10.32 -6.31 -2.70
CA GLU A 46 -9.59 -5.37 -1.83
C GLU A 46 -8.48 -4.64 -2.61
N ASP A 47 -7.73 -5.35 -3.46
CA ASP A 47 -6.69 -4.72 -4.28
C ASP A 47 -7.28 -3.73 -5.30
N LYS A 48 -8.39 -4.08 -5.96
CA LYS A 48 -9.09 -3.18 -6.89
C LYS A 48 -9.53 -1.90 -6.18
N LEU A 49 -10.16 -2.04 -5.00
CA LEU A 49 -10.59 -0.88 -4.22
C LEU A 49 -9.40 -0.02 -3.79
N LEU A 50 -8.30 -0.64 -3.35
CA LEU A 50 -7.07 0.07 -3.00
C LEU A 50 -6.48 0.84 -4.19
N LEU A 51 -6.46 0.23 -5.39
CA LEU A 51 -6.01 0.90 -6.61
C LEU A 51 -6.90 2.09 -6.95
N SER A 52 -8.22 1.93 -6.88
CA SER A 52 -9.18 3.02 -7.11
C SER A 52 -9.01 4.16 -6.12
N ALA A 53 -8.87 3.84 -4.82
CA ALA A 53 -8.63 4.81 -3.76
C ALA A 53 -7.34 5.60 -4.00
N TRP A 54 -6.24 4.87 -4.28
CA TRP A 54 -4.94 5.49 -4.54
C TRP A 54 -4.97 6.40 -5.77
N LEU A 55 -5.59 5.96 -6.87
CA LEU A 55 -5.72 6.74 -8.10
C LEU A 55 -6.56 8.00 -7.89
N ASN A 56 -7.68 7.89 -7.16
CA ASN A 56 -8.54 9.04 -6.90
C ASN A 56 -7.81 10.12 -6.09
N ILE A 57 -6.99 9.73 -5.11
CA ILE A 57 -6.22 10.68 -4.30
C ILE A 57 -4.97 11.20 -5.02
N SER A 58 -4.27 10.37 -5.81
CA SER A 58 -3.06 10.79 -6.51
C SER A 58 -3.32 11.72 -7.69
N LEU A 59 -4.51 11.63 -8.29
CA LEU A 59 -4.94 12.48 -9.42
C LEU A 59 -5.72 13.74 -8.98
N ASP A 60 -6.05 13.88 -7.69
CA ASP A 60 -6.74 15.06 -7.19
C ASP A 60 -5.80 16.28 -7.18
N SER A 61 -6.02 17.19 -8.13
CA SER A 61 -5.23 18.40 -8.37
C SER A 61 -5.17 19.35 -7.17
N ILE A 62 -6.09 19.22 -6.21
CA ILE A 62 -6.12 20.05 -4.99
C ILE A 62 -5.08 19.55 -3.96
N THR A 63 -4.66 18.29 -4.04
CA THR A 63 -3.81 17.65 -3.02
C THR A 63 -2.37 17.37 -3.47
N GLY A 64 -2.09 17.48 -4.76
CA GLY A 64 -0.82 17.05 -5.36
C GLY A 64 0.42 17.87 -4.99
N THR A 65 0.29 19.10 -4.47
CA THR A 65 1.45 20.00 -4.40
C THR A 65 2.24 19.95 -3.09
N ASN A 66 1.71 19.42 -1.98
CA ASN A 66 2.50 19.32 -0.73
C ASN A 66 1.91 18.41 0.37
N MET A 67 1.14 17.38 0.04
CA MET A 67 0.55 16.52 1.06
C MET A 67 1.61 15.62 1.71
N LYS A 68 1.67 15.59 3.05
CA LYS A 68 2.56 14.68 3.76
C LYS A 68 2.12 13.24 3.50
N SER A 69 3.09 12.32 3.39
CA SER A 69 2.81 10.90 3.15
C SER A 69 1.77 10.32 4.12
N GLY A 70 1.83 10.70 5.40
CA GLY A 70 0.87 10.21 6.40
C GLY A 70 -0.56 10.71 6.17
N GLU A 71 -0.72 11.90 5.61
CA GLU A 71 -2.02 12.47 5.24
C GLU A 71 -2.55 11.81 3.96
N PHE A 72 -1.66 11.51 3.00
CA PHE A 72 -1.99 10.77 1.79
C PHE A 72 -2.63 9.42 2.14
N TRP A 73 -1.93 8.60 2.93
CA TRP A 73 -2.42 7.25 3.26
C TRP A 73 -3.64 7.26 4.17
N LYS A 74 -3.85 8.31 4.97
CA LYS A 74 -5.11 8.51 5.71
C LYS A 74 -6.29 8.80 4.78
N LYS A 75 -6.10 9.62 3.74
CA LYS A 75 -7.16 9.84 2.74
C LYS A 75 -7.48 8.57 1.96
N VAL A 76 -6.46 7.80 1.60
CA VAL A 76 -6.64 6.48 0.98
C VAL A 76 -7.39 5.52 1.90
N GLU A 77 -7.04 5.48 3.20
CA GLU A 77 -7.77 4.68 4.19
C GLU A 77 -9.25 5.09 4.29
N ASN A 78 -9.54 6.40 4.36
CA ASN A 78 -10.93 6.88 4.43
C ASN A 78 -11.74 6.43 3.22
N TYR A 79 -11.21 6.62 2.01
CA TYR A 79 -11.85 6.15 0.78
C TYR A 79 -12.05 4.63 0.79
N PHE A 80 -11.04 3.89 1.25
CA PHE A 80 -11.12 2.43 1.35
C PHE A 80 -12.20 1.98 2.34
N ILE A 81 -12.32 2.64 3.50
CA ILE A 81 -13.35 2.32 4.50
C ILE A 81 -14.76 2.62 3.96
N GLU A 82 -14.92 3.69 3.18
CA GLU A 82 -16.21 4.04 2.56
C GLU A 82 -16.65 3.03 1.48
N GLY A 83 -15.69 2.45 0.76
CA GLY A 83 -15.97 1.52 -0.34
C GLY A 83 -15.85 0.03 0.00
N LYS A 84 -15.44 -0.34 1.22
CA LYS A 84 -15.22 -1.76 1.58
C LYS A 84 -16.53 -2.50 1.82
N GLU A 85 -16.52 -3.81 1.58
CA GLU A 85 -17.61 -4.67 2.00
C GLU A 85 -17.70 -4.79 3.54
N PRO A 86 -18.90 -5.00 4.11
CA PRO A 86 -19.10 -5.04 5.56
C PRO A 86 -18.27 -6.13 6.26
N ASP A 87 -18.09 -7.28 5.62
CA ASP A 87 -17.37 -8.45 6.13
C ASP A 87 -15.85 -8.37 6.00
N TRP A 88 -15.32 -7.38 5.25
CA TRP A 88 -13.88 -7.20 5.09
C TRP A 88 -13.21 -6.70 6.38
N PRO A 89 -12.01 -7.22 6.68
CA PRO A 89 -11.24 -6.77 7.84
C PRO A 89 -10.84 -5.30 7.72
N GLN A 90 -10.70 -4.63 8.86
CA GLN A 90 -10.18 -3.26 8.90
C GLN A 90 -8.70 -3.25 8.49
N ARG A 91 -8.30 -2.30 7.65
CA ARG A 91 -6.93 -2.13 7.16
C ARG A 91 -6.41 -0.79 7.64
N SER A 92 -5.25 -0.79 8.28
CA SER A 92 -4.58 0.46 8.67
C SER A 92 -3.87 1.09 7.47
N PRO A 93 -3.51 2.39 7.54
CA PRO A 93 -2.80 3.07 6.45
C PRO A 93 -1.47 2.40 6.09
N ILE A 94 -0.77 1.86 7.09
CA ILE A 94 0.49 1.13 6.92
C ILE A 94 0.23 -0.19 6.17
N SER A 95 -0.83 -0.92 6.52
CA SER A 95 -1.18 -2.16 5.84
C SER A 95 -1.52 -1.91 4.36
N LEU A 96 -2.24 -0.82 4.07
CA LEU A 96 -2.58 -0.43 2.71
C LEU A 96 -1.36 0.01 1.91
N SER A 97 -0.44 0.79 2.51
CA SER A 97 0.78 1.22 1.83
C SER A 97 1.71 0.05 1.50
N HIS A 98 1.89 -0.89 2.43
CA HIS A 98 2.69 -2.09 2.17
C HIS A 98 2.09 -2.94 1.06
N ARG A 99 0.76 -3.08 1.02
CA ARG A 99 0.10 -3.82 -0.06
C ARG A 99 0.29 -3.11 -1.40
N TRP A 100 0.10 -1.80 -1.44
CA TRP A 100 0.32 -0.99 -2.64
C TRP A 100 1.75 -1.13 -3.17
N SER A 101 2.77 -1.03 -2.31
CA SER A 101 4.18 -1.19 -2.71
C SER A 101 4.44 -2.54 -3.39
N ASN A 102 3.81 -3.62 -2.90
CA ASN A 102 3.92 -4.93 -3.54
C ASN A 102 3.25 -4.96 -4.92
N ILE A 103 2.05 -4.36 -5.06
CA ILE A 103 1.36 -4.27 -6.36
C ILE A 103 2.20 -3.46 -7.34
N GLN A 104 2.67 -2.28 -6.93
CA GLN A 104 3.52 -1.41 -7.74
C GLN A 104 4.81 -2.11 -8.18
N HIS A 105 5.45 -2.89 -7.29
CA HIS A 105 6.63 -3.67 -7.64
C HIS A 105 6.35 -4.68 -8.76
N VAL A 106 5.24 -5.43 -8.67
CA VAL A 106 4.85 -6.41 -9.69
C VAL A 106 4.51 -5.72 -11.02
N VAL A 107 3.78 -4.61 -10.97
CA VAL A 107 3.45 -3.81 -12.16
C VAL A 107 4.71 -3.27 -12.84
N ASN A 108 5.64 -2.70 -12.07
CA ASN A 108 6.91 -2.18 -12.60
C ASN A 108 7.74 -3.28 -13.27
N LYS A 109 7.77 -4.48 -12.69
CA LYS A 109 8.46 -5.63 -13.30
C LYS A 109 7.82 -6.02 -14.63
N PHE A 110 6.49 -6.07 -14.69
CA PHE A 110 5.77 -6.35 -15.94
C PHE A 110 6.05 -5.29 -17.01
N CYS A 111 5.95 -4.00 -16.67
CA CYS A 111 6.24 -2.90 -17.59
C CYS A 111 7.70 -2.95 -18.11
N GLY A 112 8.65 -3.34 -17.25
CA GLY A 112 10.05 -3.53 -17.65
C GLY A 112 10.23 -4.66 -18.68
N CYS A 113 9.55 -5.80 -18.48
CA CYS A 113 9.54 -6.89 -19.44
C CYS A 113 8.90 -6.49 -20.78
N LEU A 114 7.73 -5.82 -20.73
CA LEU A 114 7.04 -5.32 -21.92
C LEU A 114 7.92 -4.36 -22.73
N SER A 115 8.52 -3.38 -22.04
CA SER A 115 9.45 -2.41 -22.64
C SER A 115 10.66 -3.10 -23.30
N HIS A 116 11.14 -4.20 -22.74
CA HIS A 116 12.25 -4.97 -23.32
C HIS A 116 11.82 -5.68 -24.60
N ILE A 117 10.64 -6.29 -24.62
CA ILE A 117 10.09 -6.95 -25.81
C ILE A 117 9.89 -5.94 -26.94
N GLU A 118 9.25 -4.80 -26.66
CA GLU A 118 8.99 -3.76 -27.66
C GLU A 118 10.28 -3.20 -28.27
N LYS A 119 11.29 -2.92 -27.45
CA LYS A 119 12.61 -2.46 -27.92
C LYS A 119 13.31 -3.49 -28.80
N ASN A 120 13.16 -4.78 -28.49
CA ASN A 120 13.74 -5.84 -29.31
C ASN A 120 12.94 -6.11 -30.58
N ALA A 121 11.60 -6.02 -30.55
CA ALA A 121 10.75 -6.17 -31.74
C ALA A 121 11.11 -5.13 -32.81
N LEU A 122 11.43 -3.90 -32.41
CA LEU A 122 11.91 -2.83 -33.30
C LEU A 122 13.32 -3.10 -33.87
N LYS A 123 14.15 -3.91 -33.20
CA LYS A 123 15.48 -4.32 -33.68
C LYS A 123 15.43 -5.41 -34.76
N TRP A 124 14.36 -6.20 -34.83
CA TRP A 124 14.22 -7.27 -35.85
C TRP A 124 13.64 -6.77 -37.18
N CYS A 125 13.22 -5.51 -37.27
CA CYS A 125 12.65 -4.91 -38.48
C CYS A 125 13.60 -3.95 -39.23
N ILE A 126 14.88 -3.88 -38.88
CA ILE A 126 15.93 -3.11 -39.57
C ILE A 126 17.04 -4.07 -39.98
#